data_AF-A0A923Y808-F1
#
_entry.id   AF-A0A923Y808-F1
#
_cell.length_a   1.000
_cell.length_b   1.000
_cell.length_c   1.000
_cell.angle_alpha   90.00
_cell.angle_beta   90.00
_cell.angle_gamma   90.00
#
_symmetry.space_group_name_H-M   'P 1'
#
loop_
_entity.id
_entity.type
_entity.pdbx_description
1 polymer ?
#
loop_
_entity_poly.entity_id
_entity_poly.type
_entity_poly.pdbx_seq_one_letter_code
_entity_poly.pdbx_strand_id
1 'polypeptide(L)' 'MTIPPPRPPKIPESVLVVIHTAELDVLLIERADRCGYWQSVTGPKDALDEPADLTARREVFEETGIEVGS' A
#
# COMPACT_ATOMS: atom_id res chain seq x y z
N MET A 1 27.37 5.95 16.77
CA MET A 1 26.26 5.52 15.90
C MET A 1 24.98 6.01 16.55
N THR A 2 24.30 7.01 15.97
CA THR A 2 23.03 7.52 16.50
C THR A 2 21.88 6.69 15.93
N ILE A 3 21.04 6.13 16.82
CA ILE A 3 19.83 5.41 16.42
C ILE A 3 18.83 6.47 15.93
N PRO A 4 18.25 6.34 14.71
CA PRO A 4 17.21 7.26 14.27
C PRO A 4 16.01 7.20 15.22
N PRO A 5 15.30 8.32 15.44
CA PRO A 5 14.13 8.32 16.31
C PRO A 5 13.08 7.30 15.81
N PRO A 6 12.30 6.69 16.70
CA PRO A 6 11.23 5.79 16.30
C PRO A 6 10.26 6.52 15.36
N ARG A 7 9.86 5.85 14.29
CA ARG A 7 8.83 6.38 13.39
C ARG A 7 7.54 6.59 14.18
N PRO A 8 6.80 7.69 13.94
CA PRO A 8 5.48 7.86 14.54
C PRO A 8 4.58 6.65 14.21
N PRO A 9 3.67 6.28 15.12
CA PRO A 9 2.75 5.17 14.87
C PRO A 9 1.90 5.46 13.64
N LYS A 10 1.62 4.42 12.85
CA LYS A 10 0.74 4.52 11.68
C LYS A 10 -0.69 4.85 12.14
N ILE A 11 -1.42 5.62 11.33
CA ILE A 11 -2.86 5.81 11.50
C ILE A 11 -3.54 4.43 11.32
N PRO A 12 -4.44 4.00 12.21
CA PRO A 12 -5.10 2.69 12.14
C PRO A 12 -6.25 2.67 11.11
N GLU A 13 -6.10 3.42 10.02
CA GLU A 13 -7.01 3.46 8.89
C GLU A 13 -6.18 3.17 7.64
N SER A 14 -6.58 2.16 6.88
CA SER A 14 -5.81 1.67 5.73
C SER A 14 -6.70 1.34 4.55
N VAL A 15 -6.09 1.33 3.37
CA VAL A 15 -6.70 0.81 2.15
C VAL A 15 -6.18 -0.59 1.83
N LEU A 16 -7.00 -1.35 1.11
CA LEU A 16 -6.62 -2.58 0.43
C LEU A 16 -7.08 -2.44 -1.02
N VAL A 17 -6.16 -2.51 -1.97
CA VAL A 17 -6.47 -2.35 -3.40
C VAL A 17 -6.26 -3.68 -4.11
N VAL A 18 -7.34 -4.27 -4.60
CA VAL A 18 -7.29 -5.48 -5.44
C VAL A 18 -7.11 -5.05 -6.88
N ILE A 19 -5.96 -5.38 -7.46
CA ILE A 19 -5.65 -5.15 -8.88
C ILE A 19 -5.85 -6.46 -9.61
N HIS A 20 -6.66 -6.45 -10.67
CA HIS A 20 -6.96 -7.64 -11.45
C HIS A 20 -7.07 -7.37 -12.95
N THR A 21 -6.88 -8.41 -13.76
CA THR A 21 -7.16 -8.38 -15.21
C THR A 21 -8.66 -8.56 -15.49
N ALA A 22 -9.10 -8.36 -16.73
CA ALA A 22 -10.48 -8.64 -17.12
C ALA A 22 -10.84 -10.14 -16.97
N GLU A 23 -9.83 -11.01 -17.07
CA GLU A 23 -9.91 -12.46 -16.89
C GLU A 23 -9.90 -12.89 -15.41
N LEU A 24 -9.83 -11.94 -14.46
CA LEU A 24 -9.83 -12.14 -13.01
C LEU A 24 -8.52 -12.71 -12.43
N ASP A 25 -7.40 -12.54 -13.12
CA ASP A 25 -6.08 -12.78 -12.51
C ASP A 25 -5.77 -11.65 -11.54
N VAL A 26 -5.41 -12.00 -10.29
CA VAL A 26 -5.17 -11.03 -9.22
C VAL A 26 -3.68 -10.85 -8.98
N LEU A 27 -3.22 -9.60 -8.93
CA LEU A 27 -1.86 -9.27 -8.53
C LEU A 27 -1.68 -9.46 -7.01
N LEU A 28 -0.71 -10.30 -6.65
CA LEU A 28 -0.20 -10.45 -5.29
C LEU A 28 1.28 -10.10 -5.26
N ILE A 29 1.69 -9.39 -4.22
CA ILE A 29 3.08 -9.06 -3.92
C ILE A 29 3.51 -9.76 -2.62
N GLU A 30 4.75 -10.24 -2.59
CA GLU A 30 5.34 -10.82 -1.39
C GLU A 30 5.86 -9.70 -0.49
N ARG A 31 5.51 -9.76 0.80
CA ARG A 31 5.99 -8.76 1.76
C ARG A 31 7.50 -8.88 1.99
N ALA A 32 8.21 -7.77 1.89
CA ALA A 32 9.63 -7.71 2.19
C ALA A 32 9.98 -8.04 3.65
N ASP A 33 9.07 -7.77 4.60
CA ASP A 33 9.27 -8.01 6.04
C ASP A 33 8.85 -9.42 6.49
N ARG A 34 8.18 -10.18 5.63
CA ARG A 34 7.68 -11.52 5.95
C ARG A 34 7.59 -12.40 4.70
N CYS A 35 8.68 -13.11 4.42
CA CYS A 35 8.74 -14.09 3.34
C CYS A 35 7.62 -15.14 3.47
N GLY A 36 7.07 -15.56 2.34
CA GLY A 36 5.93 -16.45 2.20
C GLY A 36 4.58 -15.78 2.46
N TYR A 37 4.54 -14.49 2.81
CA TYR A 37 3.32 -13.76 3.06
C TYR A 37 2.96 -12.87 1.87
N TRP A 38 1.91 -13.27 1.16
CA TRP A 38 1.45 -12.64 -0.07
C TRP A 38 0.16 -11.87 0.17
N GLN A 39 0.03 -10.72 -0.47
CA GLN A 39 -1.13 -9.85 -0.34
C GLN A 39 -1.28 -8.96 -1.57
N SER A 40 -2.43 -8.32 -1.74
CA SER A 40 -2.56 -7.18 -2.64
C SER A 40 -1.92 -5.92 -2.02
N VAL A 41 -1.98 -4.80 -2.74
CA VAL A 41 -1.48 -3.50 -2.24
C VAL A 41 -2.26 -3.08 -1.01
N THR A 42 -1.56 -2.70 0.06
CA THR A 42 -2.16 -2.15 1.28
C THR A 42 -1.29 -1.04 1.83
N GLY A 43 -1.91 -0.04 2.44
CA GLY A 43 -1.16 0.96 3.19
C GLY A 43 -2.04 1.85 4.05
N PRO A 44 -1.45 2.46 5.08
CA PRO A 44 -2.15 3.38 5.96
C PRO A 44 -2.40 4.72 5.26
N LYS A 45 -3.36 5.48 5.76
CA LYS A 45 -3.42 6.91 5.49
C LYS A 45 -2.18 7.63 6.03
N ASP A 46 -1.73 8.66 5.33
CA ASP A 46 -0.66 9.56 5.80
C ASP A 46 -1.22 10.70 6.69
N ALA A 47 -2.49 11.06 6.51
CA ALA A 47 -3.21 12.04 7.31
C ALA A 47 -4.64 11.57 7.60
N LEU A 48 -5.21 11.97 8.74
CA LEU A 48 -6.56 11.53 9.17
C LEU A 48 -7.65 11.93 8.16
N ASP A 49 -7.50 13.11 7.57
CA ASP A 49 -8.40 13.70 6.58
C ASP A 49 -8.05 13.30 5.14
N GLU A 50 -7.02 12.47 4.91
CA GLU A 50 -6.70 11.94 3.59
C GLU A 50 -7.88 11.09 3.04
N PRO A 51 -8.43 11.44 1.88
CA PRO A 51 -9.41 10.61 1.18
C PRO A 51 -8.83 9.25 0.81
N ALA A 52 -9.62 8.19 0.99
CA ALA A 52 -9.17 6.82 0.74
C ALA A 52 -8.74 6.56 -0.72
N ASP A 53 -9.33 7.28 -1.69
CA ASP A 53 -8.94 7.18 -3.10
C ASP A 53 -7.55 7.78 -3.36
N LEU A 54 -7.18 8.86 -2.68
CA LEU A 54 -5.83 9.42 -2.75
C LEU A 54 -4.81 8.47 -2.12
N THR A 55 -5.11 7.93 -0.92
CA THR A 55 -4.29 6.89 -0.28
C THR A 55 -4.09 5.68 -1.22
N ALA A 56 -5.17 5.18 -1.82
CA ALA A 56 -5.11 4.02 -2.72
C ALA A 56 -4.23 4.27 -3.95
N ARG A 57 -4.36 5.43 -4.61
CA ARG A 57 -3.55 5.77 -5.79
C ARG A 57 -2.06 5.87 -5.43
N ARG A 58 -1.74 6.51 -4.31
CA ARG A 58 -0.37 6.65 -3.81
C ARG A 58 0.26 5.28 -3.51
N GLU A 59 -0.43 4.44 -2.73
CA GLU A 59 0.08 3.12 -2.35
C GLU A 59 0.25 2.19 -3.57
N VAL A 60 -0.66 2.24 -4.55
CA VAL A 60 -0.51 1.48 -5.81
C VAL A 60 0.75 1.90 -6.55
N PHE A 61 1.00 3.21 -6.67
CA PHE A 61 2.20 3.70 -7.33
C PHE A 61 3.49 3.32 -6.56
N GLU A 62 3.51 3.50 -5.24
CA GLU A 62 4.68 3.21 -4.41
C GLU A 62 5.07 1.72 -4.40
N GLU A 63 4.09 0.81 -4.34
CA GLU A 63 4.33 -0.64 -4.23
C GLU A 63 4.50 -1.33 -5.60
N THR A 64 3.93 -0.76 -6.68
CA THR A 64 3.90 -1.44 -8.00
C THR A 64 4.42 -0.61 -9.17
N GLY A 65 4.55 0.71 -9.01
CA GLY A 65 4.89 1.64 -10.09
C GLY A 65 3.75 1.93 -11.07
N ILE A 66 2.53 1.43 -10.82
CA ILE A 66 1.37 1.65 -11.68
C ILE A 66 0.74 3.02 -11.38
N GLU A 67 0.64 3.88 -12.39
CA GLU A 67 -0.13 5.13 -12.29
C GLU A 67 -1.61 4.91 -12.63
N VAL A 68 -2.51 5.38 -11.76
CA VAL A 68 -3.97 5.22 -11.92
C VAL A 68 -4.56 6.45 -12.61
N GLY A 69 -5.22 6.25 -13.75
CA GLY A 69 -5.97 7.29 -14.46
C GLY A 69 -5.20 8.05 -15.54
N SER A 70 -4.13 7.46 -16.08
CA SER A 70 -3.39 7.94 -17.26
C SER A 70 -4.19 7.87 -18.55
#